data_AF-A0A7X8DIQ3-F1
#
_entry.id   AF-A0A7X8DIQ3-F1
#
_cell.length_a   1.000
_cell.length_b   1.000
_cell.length_c   1.000
_cell.angle_alpha   90.00
_cell.angle_beta   90.00
_cell.angle_gamma   90.00
#
_symmetry.space_group_name_H-M   'P 1'
#
loop_
_entity.id
_entity.type
_entity.pdbx_description
1 polymer ?
#
loop_
_entity_poly.entity_id
_entity_poly.type
_entity_poly.pdbx_seq_one_letter_code
_entity_poly.pdbx_strand_id
1 'polypeptide(L)'
;MKYLDTPLFGLLISIIAFEIGVYINRKTRISILNPLIVAIGLIIGFLLYFDIDYDVYNRGGMIISFFIAPATVALAVPLYRQI
;
A
#
# COMPACT_ATOMS: atom_id res chain seq x y z
N MET A 1 17.98 -11.48 10.46
CA MET A 1 17.89 -10.04 10.09
C MET A 1 18.16 -9.72 8.62
N LYS A 2 18.67 -10.65 7.78
CA LYS A 2 19.00 -10.38 6.35
C LYS A 2 17.79 -10.26 5.39
N TYR A 3 16.59 -10.66 5.82
CA TYR A 3 15.38 -10.68 4.99
C TYR A 3 14.56 -9.38 5.07
N LEU A 4 14.67 -8.63 6.18
CA LEU A 4 13.94 -7.38 6.39
C LEU A 4 14.51 -6.23 5.55
N ASP A 5 15.81 -6.26 5.24
CA ASP A 5 16.50 -5.25 4.42
C ASP A 5 16.22 -5.36 2.91
N THR A 6 15.45 -6.36 2.49
CA THR A 6 15.13 -6.55 1.08
C THR A 6 13.95 -5.65 0.68
N PRO A 7 13.99 -4.98 -0.50
CA PRO A 7 12.87 -4.19 -0.99
C PRO A 7 11.56 -4.99 -1.11
N LEU A 8 11.66 -6.31 -1.23
CA LEU A 8 10.54 -7.25 -1.21
C LEU A 8 9.73 -7.19 0.08
N PHE A 9 10.34 -6.93 1.24
CA PHE A 9 9.63 -6.86 2.51
C PHE A 9 8.58 -5.74 2.53
N GLY A 10 9.00 -4.50 2.25
CA GLY A 10 8.11 -3.33 2.22
C GLY A 10 7.04 -3.44 1.12
N LEU A 11 7.36 -4.08 -0.01
CA LEU A 11 6.40 -4.35 -1.07
C LEU A 11 5.32 -5.36 -0.63
N LEU A 12 5.74 -6.50 -0.08
CA LEU A 12 4.83 -7.57 0.33
C LEU A 12 3.90 -7.13 1.47
N ILE A 13 4.43 -6.44 2.48
CA ILE A 13 3.61 -5.95 3.59
C ILE A 13 2.56 -4.94 3.10
N SER A 14 2.91 -4.10 2.13
CA SER A 14 1.96 -3.14 1.53
C SER A 14 0.83 -3.86 0.78
N ILE A 15 1.17 -4.87 -0.03
CA ILE A 15 0.18 -5.66 -0.77
C ILE A 15 -0.75 -6.41 0.21
N ILE A 16 -0.18 -7.06 1.22
CA ILE A 16 -0.96 -7.82 2.23
C ILE A 16 -1.88 -6.87 3.02
N ALA A 17 -1.36 -5.73 3.48
CA ALA A 17 -2.14 -4.75 4.22
C ALA A 17 -3.29 -4.18 3.38
N PHE A 18 -3.04 -3.91 2.10
CA PHE A 18 -4.08 -3.46 1.18
C PHE A 18 -5.16 -4.51 0.91
N GLU A 19 -4.78 -5.76 0.68
CA GLU A 19 -5.72 -6.88 0.52
C GLU A 19 -6.61 -7.07 1.76
N ILE A 20 -6.02 -6.97 2.95
CA ILE A 20 -6.78 -6.99 4.21
C ILE A 20 -7.73 -5.79 4.27
N GLY A 21 -7.27 -4.60 3.88
CA GLY A 21 -8.10 -3.40 3.77
C GLY A 21 -9.29 -3.58 2.83
N VAL A 22 -9.07 -4.18 1.65
CA VAL A 22 -10.13 -4.50 0.67
C VAL A 22 -11.13 -5.50 1.24
N TYR A 23 -10.63 -6.54 1.92
CA TYR A 23 -11.49 -7.53 2.57
C TYR A 23 -12.38 -6.90 3.64
N ILE A 24 -11.82 -6.04 4.49
CA ILE A 24 -12.55 -5.32 5.54
C ILE A 24 -13.56 -4.35 4.93
N ASN A 25 -13.16 -3.57 3.93
CA ASN A 25 -14.05 -2.62 3.26
C ASN A 25 -15.23 -3.34 2.61
N ARG A 26 -14.98 -4.47 1.93
CA ARG A 26 -16.04 -5.26 1.28
C ARG A 26 -17.07 -5.80 2.29
N LYS A 27 -16.61 -6.16 3.50
CA LYS A 27 -17.47 -6.68 4.56
C LYS A 27 -18.27 -5.59 5.27
N THR A 28 -17.67 -4.42 5.48
CA THR A 28 -18.28 -3.32 6.25
C THR A 28 -19.09 -2.36 5.38
N ARG A 29 -18.73 -2.20 4.09
CA ARG A 29 -19.32 -1.23 3.15
C ARG A 29 -19.38 0.21 3.66
N ILE A 30 -18.57 0.55 4.66
CA ILE A 30 -18.49 1.89 5.23
C ILE A 30 -17.53 2.71 4.36
N SER A 31 -18.00 3.83 3.80
CA SER A 31 -17.20 4.71 2.93
C SER A 31 -15.94 5.27 3.60
N ILE A 32 -15.95 5.40 4.94
CA ILE A 32 -14.79 5.83 5.74
C ILE A 32 -13.69 4.76 5.83
N LEU A 33 -14.06 3.46 5.77
CA LEU A 33 -13.09 2.36 5.83
C LEU A 33 -12.50 2.08 4.44
N ASN A 34 -12.06 3.13 3.74
CA ASN A 34 -11.38 2.97 2.46
C ASN A 34 -10.19 2.00 2.64
N PRO A 35 -10.05 0.97 1.76
CA PRO A 35 -8.95 0.01 1.83
C PRO A 35 -7.56 0.64 2.04
N LEU A 36 -7.33 1.81 1.45
CA LEU A 36 -6.06 2.53 1.56
C LEU A 36 -5.81 3.06 2.98
N ILE A 37 -6.84 3.63 3.63
CA ILE A 37 -6.73 4.13 5.01
C ILE A 37 -6.48 2.96 5.97
N VAL A 38 -7.21 1.86 5.78
CA VAL A 38 -7.05 0.65 6.59
C VAL A 38 -5.64 0.08 6.43
N ALA A 39 -5.13 0.01 5.20
CA ALA A 39 -3.77 -0.46 4.93
C ALA A 39 -2.72 0.41 5.63
N ILE A 40 -2.83 1.74 5.56
CA ILE A 40 -1.90 2.66 6.24
C ILE A 40 -1.92 2.42 7.75
N GLY A 41 -3.10 2.32 8.35
CA GLY A 41 -3.23 2.04 9.78
C GLY A 41 -2.60 0.70 10.19
N LEU A 42 -2.81 -0.35 9.39
CA LEU A 42 -2.21 -1.67 9.61
C LEU A 42 -0.68 -1.63 9.51
N ILE A 43 -0.15 -0.96 8.50
CA ILE A 43 1.30 -0.83 8.29
C ILE A 43 1.93 -0.06 9.45
N ILE A 44 1.39 1.11 9.81
CA ILE A 44 1.88 1.90 10.95
C ILE A 44 1.86 1.06 12.23
N GLY A 45 0.73 0.41 12.53
CA GLY A 45 0.61 -0.46 13.71
C GLY A 45 1.62 -1.61 13.70
N PHE A 46 1.87 -2.20 12.54
CA PHE A 46 2.85 -3.26 12.38
C PHE A 46 4.28 -2.76 12.60
N LEU A 47 4.68 -1.64 11.98
CA LEU A 47 6.01 -1.07 12.17
C LEU A 47 6.28 -0.72 13.63
N LEU A 48 5.30 -0.11 14.31
CA LEU A 48 5.42 0.25 15.72
C LEU A 48 5.49 -0.97 16.64
N TYR A 49 4.69 -2.01 16.37
CA TYR A 49 4.68 -3.22 17.19
C TYR A 49 5.99 -4.02 17.09
N PHE A 50 6.60 -4.04 15.90
CA PHE A 50 7.86 -4.75 15.65
C PHE A 50 9.10 -3.87 15.74
N ASP A 51 8.96 -2.58 16.11
CA ASP A 51 10.02 -1.57 16.18
C ASP A 51 10.89 -1.52 14.90
N ILE A 52 10.21 -1.56 13.74
CA ILE A 52 10.86 -1.54 12.43
C ILE A 52 11.02 -0.09 11.97
N ASP A 53 12.25 0.28 11.63
CA ASP A 53 12.53 1.59 11.03
C ASP A 53 11.74 1.79 9.73
N TYR A 54 11.10 2.94 9.61
CA TYR A 54 10.36 3.35 8.42
C TYR A 54 11.23 3.27 7.16
N ASP A 55 12.53 3.57 7.25
CA ASP A 55 13.42 3.54 6.09
C ASP A 55 13.60 2.12 5.51
N VAL A 56 13.45 1.08 6.33
CA VAL A 56 13.46 -0.32 5.88
C VAL A 56 12.20 -0.64 5.08
N TYR A 57 11.04 -0.20 5.56
CA TYR A 57 9.77 -0.33 4.85
C TYR A 57 9.75 0.50 3.56
N ASN A 58 10.21 1.75 3.62
CA ASN A 58 10.14 2.72 2.53
C ASN A 58 10.96 2.28 1.31
N ARG A 59 12.04 1.51 1.52
CA ARG A 59 12.78 0.88 0.41
C ARG A 59 11.90 0.00 -0.48
N GLY A 60 10.95 -0.73 0.08
CA GLY A 60 9.94 -1.46 -0.70
C GLY A 60 8.82 -0.56 -1.22
N GLY A 61 8.40 0.43 -0.43
CA GLY A 61 7.39 1.43 -0.82
C GLY A 61 7.77 2.28 -2.04
N MET A 62 9.07 2.51 -2.26
CA MET A 62 9.57 3.21 -3.45
C MET A 62 9.23 2.47 -4.75
N ILE A 63 9.21 1.14 -4.73
CA ILE A 63 8.82 0.34 -5.91
C ILE A 63 7.37 0.64 -6.26
N ILE A 64 6.47 0.61 -5.27
CA ILE A 64 5.05 0.94 -5.48
C ILE A 64 4.92 2.36 -6.03
N SER A 65 5.61 3.32 -5.39
CA SER A 65 5.59 4.73 -5.79
C SER A 65 6.04 4.96 -7.23
N PHE A 66 7.06 4.23 -7.68
CA PHE A 66 7.51 4.26 -9.07
C PHE A 66 6.40 3.84 -10.05
N PHE A 67 5.60 2.82 -9.72
CA PHE A 67 4.49 2.36 -10.56
C PHE A 67 3.24 3.25 -10.50
N ILE A 68 3.08 4.13 -9.49
CA ILE A 68 1.92 5.03 -9.39
C ILE A 68 1.89 6.00 -10.57
N ALA A 69 3.03 6.57 -10.96
CA ALA A 69 3.10 7.51 -12.08
C ALA A 69 2.61 6.91 -13.42
N PRO A 70 3.16 5.78 -13.93
CA PRO A 70 2.68 5.17 -15.17
C PRO A 70 1.25 4.64 -15.05
N ALA A 71 0.83 4.11 -13.88
CA ALA A 71 -0.55 3.67 -13.67
C ALA A 71 -1.55 4.85 -13.74
N THR A 72 -1.17 6.00 -13.17
CA THR A 72 -2.00 7.21 -13.18
C THR A 72 -2.11 7.78 -14.59
N VAL A 73 -1.02 7.81 -15.37
CA VAL A 73 -1.05 8.20 -16.79
C VAL A 73 -1.92 7.24 -17.60
N ALA A 74 -1.77 5.92 -17.40
CA ALA A 74 -2.58 4.90 -18.07
C ALA A 74 -4.08 5.04 -17.75
N LEU A 75 -4.44 5.51 -16.55
CA LEU A 75 -5.82 5.81 -16.15
C LEU A 75 -6.32 7.15 -16.72
N ALA A 76 -5.47 8.16 -16.81
CA ALA A 76 -5.84 9.49 -17.30
C ALA A 76 -6.20 9.50 -18.79
N VAL A 77 -5.49 8.73 -19.63
CA VAL A 77 -5.75 8.65 -21.08
C VAL A 77 -7.19 8.23 -21.42
N PRO A 78 -7.74 7.10 -20.91
CA PRO A 78 -9.12 6.72 -21.20
C PRO A 78 -10.12 7.70 -20.59
N LEU A 79 -9.84 8.27 -19.41
CA LEU A 79 -10.71 9.27 -18.79
C LEU A 79 -10.82 10.53 -19.67
N TYR A 80 -9.70 11.00 -20.24
CA TYR A 80 -9.69 12.12 -21.18
C TYR A 80 -10.51 11.84 -22.45
N ARG A 81 -10.54 10.59 -22.92
CA ARG A 81 -11.31 10.19 -24.12
C ARG A 81 -12.81 10.07 -23.89
N GLN A 82 -13.27 10.12 -22.63
CA GLN A 82 -14.69 10.08 -22.26
C GLN A 82 -15.31 11.47 -22.09
N ILE A 83 -14.51 12.53 -22.25
CA ILE A 83 -14.92 13.94 -22.27
C ILE A 83 -15.15 14.35 -23.72
#